data_AF-A0A923IYI6-F1
#
_entry.id   AF-A0A923IYI6-F1
#
_cell.length_a   1.000
_cell.length_b   1.000
_cell.length_c   1.000
_cell.angle_alpha   90.00
_cell.angle_beta   90.00
_cell.angle_gamma   90.00
#
_symmetry.space_group_name_H-M   'P 1'
#
loop_
_entity.id
_entity.type
_entity.pdbx_description
1 polymer ?
#
loop_
_entity_poly.entity_id
_entity_poly.type
_entity_poly.pdbx_seq_one_letter_code
_entity_poly.pdbx_strand_id
1 'polypeptide(L)'
;MPLKPFLATALAASALGLAACSSGPDARGQLDALVEELGDELIALRVNSINDSGPLVTIGKKEGEGIRWYGLSQGEIDEGTTSVAGLLAQPRPADSFDLDALIARIDAIRADPECPGASAQEVIIDTGIAATASCDEHSGASTSLSEYATLDGEPAVYPAAPLDDPQAVAEAMAVFARVYGIDSAVMVSMTDDLGAWTMSGAPRPMAEGGSCSPSVQIFTGAPTPAFPVICDPVEAPGGPSFPLTPSTAEAIAQTATEIRGSGIDEGLLIGIDFTANDTGFTWTARLDPMAKIQSLTKDNVVVINPSGSVDLP
;
A
#
# COMPACT_ATOMS: atom_id res chain seq x y z
N MET A 1 39.57 -47.79 24.55
CA MET A 1 39.48 -46.92 23.35
C MET A 1 39.56 -45.48 23.82
N PRO A 2 40.73 -44.83 23.71
CA PRO A 2 40.93 -43.47 24.19
C PRO A 2 40.67 -42.41 23.09
N LEU A 3 40.30 -41.22 23.55
CA LEU A 3 40.07 -40.00 22.79
C LEU A 3 41.27 -39.63 21.90
N LYS A 4 40.99 -39.09 20.71
CA LYS A 4 41.96 -38.31 19.93
C LYS A 4 41.75 -36.80 20.18
N PRO A 5 42.84 -36.00 20.18
CA PRO A 5 42.84 -34.65 20.72
C PRO A 5 42.55 -33.58 19.67
N PHE A 6 42.01 -32.47 20.16
CA PHE A 6 42.05 -31.15 19.54
C PHE A 6 43.49 -30.77 19.17
N LEU A 7 43.69 -30.29 17.95
CA LEU A 7 44.87 -29.54 17.55
C LEU A 7 44.41 -28.14 17.15
N ALA A 8 44.45 -27.26 18.15
CA ALA A 8 44.50 -25.82 17.95
C ALA A 8 45.79 -25.48 17.20
N THR A 9 45.67 -24.76 16.09
CA THR A 9 46.79 -24.01 15.53
C THR A 9 46.40 -22.54 15.59
N ALA A 10 47.03 -21.85 16.53
CA ALA A 10 47.03 -20.40 16.63
C ALA A 10 47.97 -19.78 15.58
N LEU A 11 47.77 -18.47 15.37
CA LEU A 11 48.60 -17.43 14.72
C LEU A 11 47.81 -16.74 13.60
N ALA A 12 47.59 -15.42 13.59
CA ALA A 12 48.26 -14.35 14.31
C ALA A 12 47.31 -13.17 14.54
N ALA A 13 47.39 -12.60 15.75
CA ALA A 13 46.88 -11.28 16.04
C ALA A 13 47.91 -10.20 15.66
N SER A 14 47.37 -9.05 15.26
CA SER A 14 47.95 -7.71 15.23
C SER A 14 49.05 -7.41 14.20
N ALA A 15 48.62 -6.81 13.09
CA ALA A 15 49.27 -5.62 12.56
C ALA A 15 48.32 -4.43 12.76
N LEU A 16 48.70 -3.54 13.68
CA LEU A 16 48.12 -2.20 13.83
C LEU A 16 48.37 -1.40 12.54
N GLY A 17 47.33 -1.27 11.73
CA GLY A 17 47.12 -0.10 10.89
C GLY A 17 46.16 0.83 11.63
N LEU A 18 46.65 1.96 12.10
CA LEU A 18 45.81 3.10 12.46
C LEU A 18 45.08 3.56 11.20
N ALA A 19 43.85 3.09 10.97
CA ALA A 19 42.94 3.63 9.98
C ALA A 19 41.49 3.34 10.40
N ALA A 20 40.74 4.44 10.55
CA ALA A 20 39.30 4.54 10.73
C ALA A 20 38.71 3.94 12.03
N CYS A 21 38.07 4.81 12.82
CA CYS A 21 36.82 4.45 13.48
C CYS A 21 35.97 3.74 12.42
N SER A 22 35.79 2.42 12.50
CA SER A 22 35.00 1.71 11.50
C SER A 22 33.54 2.09 11.70
N SER A 23 33.12 3.18 11.06
CA SER A 23 31.75 3.27 10.56
C SER A 23 31.49 1.95 9.85
N GLY A 24 30.38 1.29 10.18
CA GLY A 24 30.01 0.02 9.55
C GLY A 24 30.00 0.11 8.02
N PRO A 25 29.74 -1.01 7.33
CA PRO A 25 29.64 -1.01 5.88
C PRO A 25 28.68 0.10 5.40
N ASP A 26 29.01 0.72 4.26
CA ASP A 26 28.08 1.61 3.57
C ASP A 26 26.85 0.81 3.06
N ALA A 27 25.85 1.50 2.51
CA ALA A 27 24.60 0.83 2.11
C ALA A 27 24.83 -0.34 1.13
N ARG A 28 25.76 -0.20 0.18
CA ARG A 28 26.09 -1.27 -0.76
C ARG A 28 26.75 -2.44 -0.05
N GLY A 29 27.75 -2.17 0.81
CA GLY A 29 28.38 -3.20 1.62
C GLY A 29 27.42 -3.91 2.58
N GLN A 30 26.39 -3.21 3.07
CA GLN A 30 25.32 -3.83 3.88
C GLN A 30 24.48 -4.79 3.03
N LEU A 31 24.05 -4.38 1.83
CA LEU A 31 23.31 -5.24 0.92
C LEU A 31 24.12 -6.48 0.51
N ASP A 32 25.38 -6.29 0.14
CA ASP A 32 26.27 -7.38 -0.30
C ASP A 32 26.45 -8.42 0.81
N ALA A 33 26.66 -7.99 2.05
CA ALA A 33 26.76 -8.88 3.20
C ALA A 33 25.45 -9.64 3.50
N LEU A 34 24.29 -8.98 3.37
CA LEU A 34 22.99 -9.64 3.53
C LEU A 34 22.74 -10.67 2.43
N VAL A 35 23.09 -10.36 1.18
CA VAL A 35 22.95 -11.26 0.03
C VAL A 35 23.92 -12.44 0.10
N GLU A 36 25.16 -12.23 0.56
CA GLU A 36 26.16 -13.29 0.73
C GLU A 36 25.68 -14.36 1.74
N GLU A 37 25.10 -13.93 2.87
CA GLU A 37 24.68 -14.84 3.93
C GLU A 37 23.29 -15.45 3.69
N LEU A 38 22.33 -14.66 3.16
CA LEU A 38 20.92 -15.07 3.05
C LEU A 38 20.51 -15.46 1.62
N GLY A 39 21.36 -15.23 0.62
CA GLY A 39 21.07 -15.48 -0.79
C GLY A 39 20.45 -14.27 -1.52
N ASP A 40 20.57 -14.28 -2.85
CA ASP A 40 20.29 -13.15 -3.73
C ASP A 40 18.83 -12.93 -4.11
N GLU A 41 17.95 -13.91 -3.88
CA GLU A 41 16.52 -13.80 -4.14
C GLU A 41 15.81 -13.00 -3.03
N LEU A 42 15.28 -11.83 -3.39
CA LEU A 42 14.59 -10.89 -2.51
C LEU A 42 13.15 -10.65 -2.99
N ILE A 43 12.26 -10.26 -2.08
CA ILE A 43 10.92 -9.71 -2.37
C ILE A 43 10.85 -8.21 -2.10
N ALA A 44 11.74 -7.69 -1.26
CA ALA A 44 11.77 -6.27 -0.97
C ALA A 44 13.18 -5.78 -0.62
N LEU A 45 13.41 -4.50 -0.86
CA LEU A 45 14.57 -3.75 -0.42
C LEU A 45 14.09 -2.48 0.25
N ARG A 46 14.59 -2.18 1.45
CA ARG A 46 14.25 -0.94 2.17
C ARG A 46 15.52 -0.28 2.67
N VAL A 47 15.58 1.02 2.50
CA VAL A 47 16.60 1.90 3.07
C VAL A 47 15.92 2.82 4.07
N ASN A 48 16.45 2.88 5.29
CA ASN A 48 15.99 3.83 6.31
C ASN A 48 17.15 4.74 6.71
N SER A 49 16.85 5.97 7.05
CA SER A 49 17.80 6.89 7.67
C SER A 49 17.08 7.64 8.78
N ILE A 50 17.58 7.54 10.00
CA ILE A 50 16.98 8.22 11.15
C ILE A 50 18.01 9.21 11.70
N ASN A 51 17.66 10.49 11.77
CA ASN A 51 18.59 11.57 12.10
C ASN A 51 19.85 11.51 11.21
N ASP A 52 21.00 11.95 11.73
CA ASP A 52 22.30 11.90 11.04
C ASP A 52 22.97 10.52 11.05
N SER A 53 22.21 9.44 11.31
CA SER A 53 22.72 8.10 11.06
C SER A 53 22.86 7.85 9.56
N GLY A 54 23.86 7.07 9.18
CA GLY A 54 24.00 6.61 7.79
C GLY A 54 22.82 5.72 7.38
N PRO A 55 22.64 5.46 6.07
CA PRO A 55 21.58 4.61 5.57
C PRO A 55 21.70 3.20 6.15
N LEU A 56 20.58 2.68 6.65
CA LEU A 56 20.40 1.30 7.07
C LEU A 56 19.69 0.55 5.95
N VAL A 57 20.31 -0.49 5.43
CA VAL A 57 19.71 -1.37 4.42
C VAL A 57 19.08 -2.58 5.10
N THR A 58 17.86 -2.89 4.68
CA THR A 58 17.13 -4.10 5.07
C THR A 58 16.58 -4.80 3.83
N ILE A 59 16.67 -6.13 3.80
CA ILE A 59 16.11 -6.96 2.72
C ILE A 59 14.90 -7.72 3.23
N GLY A 60 13.87 -7.85 2.39
CA GLY A 60 12.72 -8.71 2.62
C GLY A 60 12.85 -10.00 1.82
N LYS A 61 12.69 -11.15 2.48
CA LYS A 61 12.68 -12.47 1.84
C LYS A 61 11.36 -13.19 2.09
N LYS A 62 10.96 -14.03 1.14
CA LYS A 62 9.79 -14.90 1.30
C LYS A 62 10.12 -16.06 2.22
N GLU A 63 9.37 -16.22 3.30
CA GLU A 63 9.56 -17.34 4.21
C GLU A 63 8.25 -17.97 4.64
N GLY A 64 8.04 -19.21 4.17
CA GLY A 64 6.77 -19.90 4.31
C GLY A 64 5.68 -19.05 3.66
N GLU A 65 4.82 -18.53 4.51
CA GLU A 65 3.78 -17.60 4.13
C GLU A 65 4.32 -16.14 4.15
N GLY A 66 5.02 -15.67 5.18
CA GLY A 66 5.34 -14.25 5.35
C GLY A 66 6.45 -13.64 4.48
N ILE A 67 6.58 -12.31 4.54
CA ILE A 67 7.85 -11.61 4.30
C ILE A 67 8.61 -11.50 5.62
N ARG A 68 9.83 -12.04 5.69
CA ARG A 68 10.76 -11.78 6.80
C ARG A 68 11.78 -10.71 6.40
N TRP A 69 12.01 -9.76 7.29
CA TRP A 69 12.96 -8.68 7.07
C TRP A 69 14.26 -8.92 7.82
N TYR A 70 15.36 -8.62 7.14
CA TYR A 70 16.72 -8.82 7.62
C TYR A 70 17.52 -7.53 7.48
N GLY A 71 18.23 -7.14 8.53
CA GLY A 71 19.14 -5.99 8.52
C GLY A 71 20.46 -6.34 9.18
N LEU A 72 21.43 -5.42 9.09
CA LEU A 72 22.68 -5.56 9.84
C LEU A 72 22.66 -4.68 11.08
N SER A 73 22.93 -5.30 12.24
CA SER A 73 23.11 -4.63 13.51
C SER A 73 24.45 -5.04 14.09
N GLN A 74 25.37 -4.07 14.26
CA GLN A 74 26.72 -4.32 14.79
C GLN A 74 27.53 -5.39 14.03
N GLY A 75 27.24 -5.59 12.74
CA GLY A 75 27.91 -6.59 11.89
C GLY A 75 27.31 -8.00 11.99
N GLU A 76 26.25 -8.18 12.77
CA GLU A 76 25.44 -9.39 12.81
C GLU A 76 24.12 -9.18 12.06
N ILE A 77 23.55 -10.25 11.53
CA ILE A 77 22.21 -10.22 10.95
C ILE A 77 21.21 -10.15 12.09
N ASP A 78 20.40 -9.11 12.06
CA ASP A 78 19.26 -8.93 12.95
C ASP A 78 17.96 -9.22 12.18
N GLU A 79 17.04 -9.92 12.84
CA GLU A 79 15.75 -10.32 12.29
C GLU A 79 14.66 -9.37 12.80
N GLY A 80 14.03 -8.66 11.87
CA GLY A 80 12.85 -7.87 12.13
C GLY A 80 11.60 -8.54 11.56
N THR A 81 10.52 -8.57 12.32
CA THR A 81 9.19 -8.87 11.78
C THR A 81 8.43 -7.57 11.55
N THR A 82 8.27 -7.18 10.29
CA THR A 82 7.22 -6.25 9.87
C THR A 82 6.43 -6.91 8.75
N SER A 83 5.16 -7.20 9.00
CA SER A 83 4.23 -7.65 7.98
C SER A 83 3.97 -6.50 7.01
N VAL A 84 4.57 -6.56 5.83
CA VAL A 84 4.04 -5.82 4.69
C VAL A 84 3.21 -6.84 3.94
N ALA A 85 1.89 -6.62 3.88
CA ALA A 85 1.00 -7.52 3.16
C ALA A 85 1.40 -7.53 1.67
N GLY A 86 2.20 -8.52 1.30
CA GLY A 86 2.64 -8.74 -0.07
C GLY A 86 1.60 -9.58 -0.81
N LEU A 87 1.01 -9.00 -1.87
CA LEU A 87 0.43 -9.80 -2.95
C LEU A 87 1.51 -10.75 -3.49
N LEU A 88 1.10 -11.90 -4.03
CA LEU A 88 1.91 -13.07 -4.41
C LEU A 88 3.07 -12.82 -5.40
N ALA A 89 4.05 -12.03 -5.00
CA ALA A 89 5.25 -11.78 -5.76
C ALA A 89 6.20 -12.97 -5.76
N GLN A 90 6.82 -13.21 -6.92
CA GLN A 90 7.95 -14.12 -7.05
C GLN A 90 9.23 -13.37 -6.65
N PRO A 91 10.12 -13.98 -5.84
CA PRO A 91 11.43 -13.40 -5.56
C PRO A 91 12.20 -13.05 -6.84
N ARG A 92 12.98 -11.98 -6.79
CA ARG A 92 13.90 -11.57 -7.86
C ARG A 92 15.31 -11.36 -7.30
N PRO A 93 16.34 -11.43 -8.14
CA PRO A 93 17.70 -11.18 -7.70
C PRO A 93 17.85 -9.73 -7.18
N ALA A 94 18.76 -9.52 -6.23
CA ALA A 94 18.99 -8.23 -5.59
C ALA A 94 19.33 -7.08 -6.56
N ASP A 95 19.88 -7.39 -7.74
CA ASP A 95 20.18 -6.42 -8.80
C ASP A 95 18.94 -5.87 -9.52
N SER A 96 17.77 -6.47 -9.28
CA SER A 96 16.49 -5.98 -9.79
C SER A 96 15.99 -4.74 -9.05
N PHE A 97 16.61 -4.41 -7.91
CA PHE A 97 16.25 -3.29 -7.05
C PHE A 97 17.25 -2.14 -7.22
N ASP A 98 16.75 -0.91 -7.25
CA ASP A 98 17.58 0.28 -7.44
C ASP A 98 17.98 0.89 -6.10
N LEU A 99 19.00 0.30 -5.46
CA LEU A 99 19.53 0.79 -4.19
C LEU A 99 19.97 2.26 -4.27
N ASP A 100 20.56 2.67 -5.38
CA ASP A 100 21.08 4.03 -5.53
C ASP A 100 19.93 5.04 -5.64
N ALA A 101 18.84 4.68 -6.35
CA ALA A 101 17.62 5.49 -6.37
C ALA A 101 16.96 5.56 -5.00
N LEU A 102 16.92 4.47 -4.22
CA LEU A 102 16.39 4.50 -2.86
C LEU A 102 17.20 5.45 -1.96
N ILE A 103 18.53 5.40 -2.02
CA ILE A 103 19.41 6.32 -1.28
C ILE A 103 19.16 7.77 -1.71
N ALA A 104 19.08 8.03 -3.02
CA ALA A 104 18.83 9.38 -3.53
C ALA A 104 17.47 9.94 -3.05
N ARG A 105 16.43 9.10 -2.94
CA ARG A 105 15.12 9.49 -2.39
C ARG A 105 15.23 9.84 -0.92
N ILE A 106 15.93 9.02 -0.13
CA ILE A 106 16.18 9.31 1.30
C ILE A 106 16.88 10.65 1.47
N ASP A 107 17.96 10.89 0.72
CA ASP A 107 18.72 12.13 0.81
C ASP A 107 17.87 13.35 0.42
N ALA A 108 17.00 13.21 -0.59
CA ALA A 108 16.08 14.25 -1.01
C ALA A 108 15.03 14.57 0.08
N ILE A 109 14.46 13.54 0.73
CA ILE A 109 13.48 13.72 1.81
C ILE A 109 14.14 14.38 3.03
N ARG A 110 15.34 13.94 3.40
CA ARG A 110 16.08 14.49 4.55
C ARG A 110 16.60 15.91 4.35
N ALA A 111 16.57 16.43 3.11
CA ALA A 111 16.81 17.84 2.87
C ALA A 111 15.70 18.73 3.47
N ASP A 112 14.52 18.14 3.76
CA ASP A 112 13.46 18.78 4.50
C ASP A 112 13.71 18.71 6.03
N PRO A 113 13.85 19.85 6.72
CA PRO A 113 14.06 19.86 8.17
C PRO A 113 12.88 19.31 8.97
N GLU A 114 11.67 19.18 8.40
CA GLU A 114 10.52 18.58 9.07
C GLU A 114 10.59 17.03 9.09
N CYS A 115 11.49 16.44 8.29
CA CYS A 115 11.69 15.00 8.11
C CYS A 115 13.01 14.50 8.73
N PRO A 116 13.10 14.40 10.06
CA PRO A 116 14.30 13.89 10.74
C PRO A 116 14.58 12.42 10.41
N GLY A 117 13.55 11.64 10.06
CA GLY A 117 13.70 10.30 9.50
C GLY A 117 13.10 10.19 8.10
N ALA A 118 13.64 9.27 7.32
CA ALA A 118 13.11 8.93 6.02
C ALA A 118 13.23 7.42 5.80
N SER A 119 12.23 6.86 5.11
CA SER A 119 12.22 5.49 4.63
C SER A 119 11.91 5.48 3.13
N ALA A 120 12.62 4.66 2.38
CA ALA A 120 12.35 4.39 0.98
C ALA A 120 12.44 2.89 0.77
N GLN A 121 11.48 2.32 0.06
CA GLN A 121 11.44 0.89 -0.17
C GLN A 121 10.96 0.56 -1.58
N GLU A 122 11.43 -0.58 -2.06
CA GLU A 122 10.94 -1.28 -3.22
C GLU A 122 10.40 -2.65 -2.79
N VAL A 123 9.23 -3.01 -3.27
CA VAL A 123 8.56 -4.26 -2.98
C VAL A 123 8.08 -4.86 -4.29
N ILE A 124 8.38 -6.14 -4.51
CA ILE A 124 7.84 -6.87 -5.66
C ILE A 124 6.36 -7.12 -5.42
N ILE A 125 5.55 -6.86 -6.43
CA ILE A 125 4.14 -7.22 -6.52
C ILE A 125 3.90 -7.99 -7.82
N ASP A 126 2.68 -8.51 -8.01
CA ASP A 126 2.33 -9.32 -9.18
C ASP A 126 2.56 -8.59 -10.52
N THR A 127 2.43 -7.26 -10.52
CA THR A 127 2.50 -6.42 -11.72
C THR A 127 3.86 -5.80 -11.98
N GLY A 128 4.79 -5.82 -11.02
CA GLY A 128 6.08 -5.13 -11.13
C GLY A 128 6.78 -4.89 -9.80
N ILE A 129 7.72 -3.94 -9.78
CA ILE A 129 8.41 -3.47 -8.58
C ILE A 129 7.80 -2.13 -8.17
N ALA A 130 7.09 -2.13 -7.05
CA ALA A 130 6.50 -0.94 -6.46
C ALA A 130 7.51 -0.25 -5.57
N ALA A 131 7.74 1.04 -5.77
CA ALA A 131 8.59 1.85 -4.91
C ALA A 131 7.77 2.91 -4.18
N THR A 132 8.07 3.13 -2.90
CA THR A 132 7.43 4.13 -2.05
C THR A 132 8.46 4.79 -1.16
N ALA A 133 8.14 6.00 -0.67
CA ALA A 133 8.93 6.63 0.38
C ALA A 133 8.03 7.33 1.40
N SER A 134 8.54 7.47 2.61
CA SER A 134 7.87 8.18 3.70
C SER A 134 8.85 9.09 4.44
N CYS A 135 8.28 10.15 5.00
CA CYS A 135 8.92 11.04 5.95
C CYS A 135 8.47 10.66 7.36
N ASP A 136 9.42 10.40 8.26
CA ASP A 136 9.15 10.22 9.68
C ASP A 136 9.36 11.55 10.37
N GLU A 137 8.25 12.17 10.77
CA GLU A 137 8.23 13.48 11.41
C GLU A 137 8.78 13.43 12.85
N HIS A 138 9.15 14.59 13.39
CA HIS A 138 9.53 14.75 14.81
C HIS A 138 8.44 14.29 15.79
N SER A 139 7.17 14.29 15.34
CA SER A 139 6.01 13.81 16.09
C SER A 139 6.00 12.27 16.26
N GLY A 140 6.84 11.56 15.51
CA GLY A 140 6.81 10.11 15.36
C GLY A 140 5.77 9.61 14.36
N ALA A 141 5.03 10.50 13.70
CA ALA A 141 4.16 10.15 12.59
C ALA A 141 4.98 9.86 11.33
N SER A 142 4.56 8.86 10.54
CA SER A 142 5.13 8.57 9.23
C SER A 142 4.13 8.97 8.15
N THR A 143 4.54 9.85 7.26
CA THR A 143 3.71 10.37 6.16
C THR A 143 4.23 9.81 4.84
N SER A 144 3.40 9.07 4.12
CA SER A 144 3.72 8.56 2.79
C SER A 144 3.76 9.70 1.77
N LEU A 145 4.80 9.70 0.92
CA LEU A 145 5.05 10.77 -0.04
C LEU A 145 4.69 10.31 -1.46
N SER A 146 3.59 10.86 -1.99
CA SER A 146 2.98 10.43 -3.25
C SER A 146 3.92 10.57 -4.45
N GLU A 147 4.75 11.61 -4.46
CA GLU A 147 5.69 11.90 -5.54
C GLU A 147 6.77 10.81 -5.73
N TYR A 148 6.99 9.97 -4.72
CA TYR A 148 7.93 8.84 -4.80
C TYR A 148 7.24 7.49 -5.07
N ALA A 149 5.91 7.47 -5.21
CA ALA A 149 5.18 6.26 -5.52
C ALA A 149 5.33 5.89 -7.00
N THR A 150 6.02 4.78 -7.29
CA THR A 150 6.26 4.30 -8.66
C THR A 150 5.98 2.81 -8.81
N LEU A 151 5.66 2.37 -10.02
CA LEU A 151 5.61 0.97 -10.44
C LEU A 151 6.51 0.80 -11.65
N ASP A 152 7.56 -0.03 -11.53
CA ASP A 152 8.60 -0.20 -12.54
C ASP A 152 9.18 1.15 -13.03
N GLY A 153 9.37 2.09 -12.10
CA GLY A 153 9.91 3.43 -12.36
C GLY A 153 8.89 4.46 -12.87
N GLU A 154 7.69 4.05 -13.26
CA GLU A 154 6.62 4.96 -13.72
C GLU A 154 5.75 5.45 -12.55
N PRO A 155 5.22 6.69 -12.57
CA PRO A 155 4.35 7.19 -11.51
C PRO A 155 3.14 6.29 -11.24
N ALA A 156 2.99 5.88 -9.97
CA ALA A 156 1.91 5.05 -9.46
C ALA A 156 1.14 5.82 -8.37
N VAL A 157 0.38 6.81 -8.83
CA VAL A 157 -0.37 7.74 -7.99
C VAL A 157 -1.80 7.80 -8.52
N TYR A 158 -2.77 7.74 -7.62
CA TYR A 158 -4.15 8.07 -7.91
C TYR A 158 -4.29 9.59 -7.91
N PRO A 159 -4.82 10.21 -8.98
CA PRO A 159 -5.14 11.63 -8.94
C PRO A 159 -6.21 11.90 -7.88
N ALA A 160 -6.34 13.17 -7.47
CA ALA A 160 -7.50 13.59 -6.71
C ALA A 160 -8.76 13.30 -7.56
N ALA A 161 -9.66 12.46 -7.03
CA ALA A 161 -10.79 11.96 -7.81
C ALA A 161 -12.12 12.23 -7.09
N PRO A 162 -12.78 13.35 -7.36
CA PRO A 162 -14.17 13.55 -6.98
C PRO A 162 -15.04 12.45 -7.61
N LEU A 163 -15.88 11.81 -6.80
CA LEU A 163 -16.67 10.67 -7.28
C LEU A 163 -17.73 11.08 -8.33
N ASP A 164 -18.07 12.36 -8.42
CA ASP A 164 -18.97 12.97 -9.41
C ASP A 164 -18.27 13.39 -10.71
N ASP A 165 -16.95 13.23 -10.82
CA ASP A 165 -16.20 13.43 -12.06
C ASP A 165 -15.94 12.08 -12.76
N PRO A 166 -16.64 11.77 -13.86
CA PRO A 166 -16.48 10.48 -14.55
C PRO A 166 -15.07 10.28 -15.11
N GLN A 167 -14.37 11.34 -15.51
CA GLN A 167 -13.00 11.22 -16.00
C GLN A 167 -12.05 10.88 -14.85
N ALA A 168 -12.16 11.58 -13.72
CA ALA A 168 -11.31 11.33 -12.56
C ALA A 168 -11.51 9.92 -11.98
N VAL A 169 -12.76 9.44 -11.93
CA VAL A 169 -13.08 8.07 -11.53
C VAL A 169 -12.48 7.06 -12.51
N ALA A 170 -12.58 7.30 -13.83
CA ALA A 170 -12.00 6.41 -14.84
C ALA A 170 -10.46 6.35 -14.75
N GLU A 171 -9.80 7.48 -14.51
CA GLU A 171 -8.35 7.54 -14.30
C GLU A 171 -7.93 6.76 -13.05
N ALA A 172 -8.66 6.91 -11.94
CA ALA A 172 -8.42 6.14 -10.72
C ALA A 172 -8.62 4.63 -10.93
N MET A 173 -9.68 4.22 -11.65
CA MET A 173 -9.91 2.82 -12.03
C MET A 173 -8.76 2.26 -12.89
N ALA A 174 -8.25 3.04 -13.84
CA ALA A 174 -7.13 2.63 -14.68
C ALA A 174 -5.84 2.44 -13.87
N VAL A 175 -5.57 3.32 -12.90
CA VAL A 175 -4.44 3.16 -11.97
C VAL A 175 -4.60 1.88 -11.15
N PHE A 176 -5.79 1.62 -10.61
CA PHE A 176 -6.06 0.39 -9.86
C PHE A 176 -5.85 -0.86 -10.70
N ALA A 177 -6.38 -0.89 -11.91
CA ALA A 177 -6.24 -2.02 -12.80
C ALA A 177 -4.78 -2.30 -13.18
N ARG A 178 -4.02 -1.23 -13.45
CA ARG A 178 -2.58 -1.33 -13.73
C ARG A 178 -1.78 -1.80 -12.51
N VAL A 179 -2.02 -1.20 -11.34
CA VAL A 179 -1.26 -1.45 -10.12
C VAL A 179 -1.51 -2.85 -9.58
N TYR A 180 -2.78 -3.26 -9.53
CA TYR A 180 -3.15 -4.54 -8.95
C TYR A 180 -3.26 -5.67 -9.97
N GLY A 181 -3.27 -5.36 -11.27
CA GLY A 181 -3.54 -6.35 -12.31
C GLY A 181 -4.97 -6.91 -12.20
N ILE A 182 -5.93 -6.05 -11.81
CA ILE A 182 -7.32 -6.42 -11.54
C ILE A 182 -8.23 -5.53 -12.39
N ASP A 183 -9.01 -6.12 -13.29
CA ASP A 183 -9.91 -5.41 -14.19
C ASP A 183 -11.36 -5.32 -13.67
N SER A 184 -11.61 -5.77 -12.44
CA SER A 184 -12.92 -5.71 -11.80
C SER A 184 -12.86 -5.31 -10.32
N ALA A 185 -13.87 -4.59 -9.85
CA ALA A 185 -14.05 -4.29 -8.44
C ALA A 185 -15.22 -5.09 -7.87
N VAL A 186 -15.11 -5.42 -6.58
CA VAL A 186 -16.24 -5.97 -5.81
C VAL A 186 -17.03 -4.85 -5.13
N MET A 187 -16.36 -3.74 -4.83
CA MET A 187 -16.95 -2.61 -4.13
C MET A 187 -16.26 -1.29 -4.50
N VAL A 188 -17.08 -0.24 -4.63
CA VAL A 188 -16.66 1.16 -4.50
C VAL A 188 -17.50 1.78 -3.40
N SER A 189 -16.89 2.36 -2.37
CA SER A 189 -17.61 2.93 -1.22
C SER A 189 -17.15 4.35 -0.95
N MET A 190 -18.09 5.28 -0.84
CA MET A 190 -17.82 6.65 -0.42
C MET A 190 -18.23 6.83 1.03
N THR A 191 -17.42 7.56 1.80
CA THR A 191 -17.81 8.07 3.12
C THR A 191 -17.68 9.59 3.09
N ASP A 192 -18.79 10.30 3.29
CA ASP A 192 -18.88 11.73 2.98
C ASP A 192 -18.08 12.60 3.97
N ASP A 193 -17.85 12.10 5.18
CA ASP A 193 -17.05 12.75 6.22
C ASP A 193 -15.53 12.75 5.97
N LEU A 194 -15.04 11.83 5.12
CA LEU A 194 -13.61 11.64 4.88
C LEU A 194 -13.10 12.37 3.63
N GLY A 195 -14.00 12.89 2.77
CA GLY A 195 -13.60 13.46 1.48
C GLY A 195 -12.83 12.46 0.62
N ALA A 196 -13.17 11.17 0.73
CA ALA A 196 -12.50 10.06 0.07
C ALA A 196 -13.49 8.96 -0.28
N TRP A 197 -13.11 8.09 -1.22
CA TRP A 197 -13.81 6.86 -1.52
C TRP A 197 -12.83 5.70 -1.62
N THR A 198 -13.30 4.51 -1.31
CA THR A 198 -12.53 3.28 -1.31
C THR A 198 -12.93 2.43 -2.50
N MET A 199 -11.96 1.82 -3.16
CA MET A 199 -12.18 0.79 -4.17
C MET A 199 -11.52 -0.50 -3.73
N SER A 200 -12.25 -1.60 -3.82
CA SER A 200 -11.78 -2.91 -3.40
C SER A 200 -11.92 -3.92 -4.55
N GLY A 201 -10.85 -4.69 -4.75
CA GLY A 201 -10.80 -5.83 -5.67
C GLY A 201 -11.25 -7.12 -4.99
N ALA A 202 -11.46 -8.16 -5.79
CA ALA A 202 -11.77 -9.49 -5.25
C ALA A 202 -10.62 -10.05 -4.39
N PRO A 203 -10.92 -10.92 -3.40
CA PRO A 203 -9.89 -11.58 -2.61
C PRO A 203 -8.89 -12.34 -3.48
N ARG A 204 -7.61 -12.05 -3.28
CA ARG A 204 -6.47 -12.73 -3.90
C ARG A 204 -5.68 -13.48 -2.85
N PRO A 205 -5.13 -14.66 -3.16
CA PRO A 205 -4.25 -15.32 -2.21
C PRO A 205 -3.03 -14.42 -1.95
N MET A 206 -2.61 -14.33 -0.69
CA MET A 206 -1.39 -13.62 -0.31
C MET A 206 -0.20 -14.56 -0.35
N ALA A 207 1.01 -14.00 -0.43
CA ALA A 207 2.21 -14.76 -0.10
C ALA A 207 2.06 -15.35 1.30
N GLU A 208 1.52 -14.55 2.23
CA GLU A 208 1.32 -14.79 3.67
C GLU A 208 0.23 -15.78 4.05
N GLY A 209 -0.25 -16.58 3.09
CA GLY A 209 -1.40 -17.43 3.32
C GLY A 209 -2.67 -16.61 3.51
N GLY A 210 -3.82 -17.28 3.44
CA GLY A 210 -5.11 -16.59 3.41
C GLY A 210 -5.32 -15.77 2.13
N SER A 211 -6.23 -14.79 2.20
CA SER A 211 -6.61 -13.95 1.07
C SER A 211 -6.64 -12.46 1.45
N CYS A 212 -6.17 -11.61 0.54
CA CYS A 212 -6.25 -10.16 0.61
C CYS A 212 -7.19 -9.64 -0.46
N SER A 213 -8.18 -8.86 -0.05
CA SER A 213 -8.93 -8.01 -0.96
C SER A 213 -8.16 -6.69 -1.06
N PRO A 214 -7.45 -6.41 -2.17
CA PRO A 214 -6.70 -5.18 -2.29
C PRO A 214 -7.69 -4.01 -2.27
N SER A 215 -7.46 -3.11 -1.34
CA SER A 215 -8.30 -1.95 -1.08
C SER A 215 -7.45 -0.70 -1.20
N VAL A 216 -7.99 0.33 -1.83
CA VAL A 216 -7.35 1.64 -1.90
C VAL A 216 -8.34 2.73 -1.51
N GLN A 217 -7.91 3.63 -0.66
CA GLN A 217 -8.62 4.88 -0.37
C GLN A 217 -8.12 5.96 -1.32
N ILE A 218 -9.02 6.65 -2.00
CA ILE A 218 -8.73 7.68 -3.00
C ILE A 218 -9.35 8.97 -2.50
N PHE A 219 -8.50 9.98 -2.26
CA PHE A 219 -8.95 11.29 -1.79
C PHE A 219 -9.51 12.13 -2.93
N THR A 220 -10.56 12.89 -2.63
CA THR A 220 -11.21 13.79 -3.60
C THR A 220 -10.43 15.09 -3.79
N GLY A 221 -9.61 15.49 -2.81
CA GLY A 221 -8.90 16.77 -2.79
C GLY A 221 -7.39 16.70 -2.97
N ALA A 222 -6.79 15.50 -2.96
CA ALA A 222 -5.34 15.34 -3.07
C ALA A 222 -4.98 14.02 -3.77
N PRO A 223 -3.83 13.96 -4.46
CA PRO A 223 -3.31 12.70 -4.97
C PRO A 223 -3.04 11.71 -3.84
N THR A 224 -3.19 10.42 -4.13
CA THR A 224 -2.97 9.31 -3.18
C THR A 224 -1.88 8.40 -3.74
N PRO A 225 -0.84 8.00 -2.98
CA PRO A 225 0.09 7.00 -3.46
C PRO A 225 -0.64 5.68 -3.70
N ALA A 226 -0.24 4.91 -4.71
CA ALA A 226 -0.91 3.64 -4.98
C ALA A 226 -0.57 2.52 -3.97
N PHE A 227 0.34 2.79 -3.05
CA PHE A 227 0.89 1.89 -2.06
C PHE A 227 1.11 2.65 -0.73
N PRO A 228 1.17 1.96 0.43
CA PRO A 228 1.07 0.52 0.61
C PRO A 228 -0.33 -0.02 0.32
N VAL A 229 -0.41 -1.28 -0.14
CA VAL A 229 -1.69 -1.97 -0.36
C VAL A 229 -2.37 -2.19 0.99
N ILE A 230 -3.61 -1.72 1.13
CA ILE A 230 -4.42 -2.07 2.29
C ILE A 230 -5.06 -3.42 1.99
N CYS A 231 -4.64 -4.44 2.73
CA CYS A 231 -5.32 -5.73 2.74
C CYS A 231 -6.36 -5.69 3.85
N ASP A 232 -7.57 -5.32 3.47
CA ASP A 232 -8.69 -5.39 4.39
C ASP A 232 -9.03 -6.88 4.62
N PRO A 233 -9.01 -7.37 5.88
CA PRO A 233 -9.52 -8.71 6.21
C PRO A 233 -11.05 -8.77 6.12
N VAL A 234 -11.67 -7.70 5.62
CA VAL A 234 -13.09 -7.70 5.29
C VAL A 234 -13.29 -8.92 4.41
N GLU A 235 -14.18 -9.80 4.88
CA GLU A 235 -14.88 -10.76 4.05
C GLU A 235 -15.50 -9.94 2.92
N ALA A 236 -14.73 -9.58 1.89
CA ALA A 236 -15.30 -9.20 0.63
C ALA A 236 -16.12 -10.44 0.29
N PRO A 237 -17.46 -10.34 0.34
CA PRO A 237 -18.29 -11.50 0.12
C PRO A 237 -17.80 -12.07 -1.19
N GLY A 238 -17.51 -13.39 -1.23
CA GLY A 238 -17.03 -14.09 -2.42
C GLY A 238 -18.09 -14.10 -3.51
N GLY A 239 -18.45 -12.91 -3.96
CA GLY A 239 -19.61 -12.54 -4.74
C GLY A 239 -19.18 -11.97 -6.09
N PRO A 240 -20.16 -11.47 -6.86
CA PRO A 240 -19.89 -10.93 -8.18
C PRO A 240 -18.90 -9.76 -8.13
N SER A 241 -18.29 -9.45 -9.26
CA SER A 241 -17.49 -8.24 -9.46
C SER A 241 -18.02 -7.52 -10.69
N PHE A 242 -17.85 -6.20 -10.75
CA PHE A 242 -18.19 -5.39 -11.92
C PHE A 242 -16.92 -4.90 -12.61
N PRO A 243 -16.93 -4.76 -13.94
CA PRO A 243 -15.72 -4.43 -14.69
C PRO A 243 -15.34 -2.95 -14.51
N LEU A 244 -14.05 -2.66 -14.47
CA LEU A 244 -13.49 -1.32 -14.38
C LEU A 244 -13.38 -0.71 -15.79
N THR A 245 -14.46 -0.08 -16.24
CA THR A 245 -14.56 0.49 -17.60
C THR A 245 -14.94 1.96 -17.56
N PRO A 246 -14.69 2.73 -18.64
CA PRO A 246 -15.21 4.10 -18.75
C PRO A 246 -16.72 4.20 -18.53
N SER A 247 -17.51 3.25 -19.04
CA SER A 247 -18.96 3.22 -18.80
C SER A 247 -19.33 2.95 -17.33
N THR A 248 -18.54 2.15 -16.62
CA THR A 248 -18.73 1.94 -15.18
C THR A 248 -18.43 3.23 -14.40
N ALA A 249 -17.33 3.91 -14.74
CA ALA A 249 -16.96 5.19 -14.14
C ALA A 249 -18.03 6.26 -14.37
N GLU A 250 -18.55 6.36 -15.60
CA GLU A 250 -19.67 7.24 -15.94
C GLU A 250 -20.91 6.95 -15.08
N ALA A 251 -21.29 5.68 -14.96
CA ALA A 251 -22.47 5.30 -14.18
C ALA A 251 -22.32 5.57 -12.68
N ILE A 252 -21.12 5.33 -12.10
CA ILE A 252 -20.82 5.66 -10.69
C ILE A 252 -20.92 7.17 -10.48
N ALA A 253 -20.28 7.97 -11.35
CA ALA A 253 -20.26 9.42 -11.22
C ALA A 253 -21.63 10.06 -11.42
N GLN A 254 -22.41 9.56 -12.37
CA GLN A 254 -23.78 9.97 -12.56
C GLN A 254 -24.63 9.66 -11.32
N THR A 255 -24.53 8.45 -10.77
CA THR A 255 -25.27 8.06 -9.56
C THR A 255 -24.90 8.93 -8.37
N ALA A 256 -23.61 9.20 -8.16
CA ALA A 256 -23.14 10.09 -7.10
C ALA A 256 -23.72 11.51 -7.26
N THR A 257 -23.74 12.03 -8.49
CA THR A 257 -24.33 13.33 -8.82
C THR A 257 -25.84 13.36 -8.55
N GLU A 258 -26.57 12.32 -8.96
CA GLU A 258 -28.02 12.22 -8.76
C GLU A 258 -28.40 12.13 -7.29
N ILE A 259 -27.66 11.35 -6.48
CA ILE A 259 -27.89 11.24 -5.04
C ILE A 259 -27.63 12.58 -4.35
N ARG A 260 -26.52 13.25 -4.63
CA ARG A 260 -26.21 14.58 -4.08
C ARG A 260 -27.23 15.64 -4.54
N GLY A 261 -27.72 15.53 -5.77
CA GLY A 261 -28.75 16.42 -6.32
C GLY A 261 -30.19 16.12 -5.89
N SER A 262 -30.43 15.01 -5.18
CA SER A 262 -31.78 14.52 -4.86
C SER A 262 -32.54 15.32 -3.79
N GLY A 263 -31.86 16.27 -3.13
CA GLY A 263 -32.41 17.03 -2.01
C GLY A 263 -32.37 16.28 -0.68
N ILE A 264 -31.67 15.14 -0.60
CA ILE A 264 -31.19 14.60 0.67
C ILE A 264 -30.28 15.67 1.28
N ASP A 265 -30.55 16.04 2.54
CA ASP A 265 -29.69 16.97 3.28
C ASP A 265 -28.29 16.34 3.38
N GLU A 266 -27.26 17.06 2.91
CA GLU A 266 -25.87 16.60 2.86
C GLU A 266 -25.39 16.12 4.24
N GLY A 267 -25.86 16.75 5.32
CA GLY A 267 -25.54 16.32 6.68
C GLY A 267 -26.17 14.98 7.09
N LEU A 268 -27.08 14.43 6.28
CA LEU A 268 -27.68 13.10 6.47
C LEU A 268 -26.94 12.02 5.69
N LEU A 269 -26.25 12.35 4.60
CA LEU A 269 -25.60 11.35 3.78
C LEU A 269 -24.28 10.93 4.43
N ILE A 270 -24.21 9.68 4.90
CA ILE A 270 -22.97 9.12 5.46
C ILE A 270 -22.12 8.52 4.34
N GLY A 271 -22.74 8.01 3.27
CA GLY A 271 -21.98 7.42 2.19
C GLY A 271 -22.82 6.77 1.11
N ILE A 272 -22.13 6.28 0.08
CA ILE A 272 -22.73 5.54 -1.04
C ILE A 272 -21.87 4.30 -1.30
N ASP A 273 -22.49 3.13 -1.25
CA ASP A 273 -21.86 1.88 -1.63
C ASP A 273 -22.30 1.47 -3.02
N PHE A 274 -21.34 1.08 -3.85
CA PHE A 274 -21.54 0.43 -5.12
C PHE A 274 -21.01 -0.99 -4.99
N THR A 275 -21.88 -1.97 -5.19
CA THR A 275 -21.55 -3.40 -5.06
C THR A 275 -21.96 -4.14 -6.32
N ALA A 276 -21.23 -5.18 -6.69
CA ALA A 276 -21.57 -5.96 -7.88
C ALA A 276 -22.88 -6.75 -7.71
N ASN A 277 -23.56 -6.99 -8.83
CA ASN A 277 -24.64 -7.97 -8.96
C ASN A 277 -24.48 -8.75 -10.28
N ASP A 278 -25.39 -9.68 -10.57
CA ASP A 278 -25.31 -10.51 -11.79
C ASP A 278 -25.48 -9.71 -13.10
N THR A 279 -25.90 -8.44 -13.05
CA THR A 279 -26.18 -7.59 -14.21
C THR A 279 -25.28 -6.36 -14.32
N GLY A 280 -24.30 -6.17 -13.42
CA GLY A 280 -23.49 -4.96 -13.29
C GLY A 280 -23.20 -4.62 -11.83
N PHE A 281 -23.57 -3.42 -11.40
CA PHE A 281 -23.50 -3.00 -10.00
C PHE A 281 -24.84 -2.46 -9.50
N THR A 282 -25.14 -2.68 -8.22
CA THR A 282 -26.17 -1.98 -7.45
C THR A 282 -25.53 -0.88 -6.61
N TRP A 283 -26.34 0.08 -6.16
CA TRP A 283 -25.89 1.07 -5.19
C TRP A 283 -26.79 1.12 -3.96
N THR A 284 -26.24 1.57 -2.84
CA THR A 284 -26.97 1.81 -1.59
C THR A 284 -26.46 3.10 -0.96
N ALA A 285 -27.35 4.06 -0.74
CA ALA A 285 -27.04 5.27 0.03
C ALA A 285 -27.22 4.99 1.53
N ARG A 286 -26.22 5.33 2.32
CA ARG A 286 -26.25 5.24 3.79
C ARG A 286 -26.57 6.61 4.37
N LEU A 287 -27.58 6.68 5.21
CA LEU A 287 -27.99 7.91 5.88
C LEU A 287 -27.73 7.84 7.39
N ASP A 288 -27.51 8.98 8.04
CA ASP A 288 -27.37 9.09 9.49
C ASP A 288 -28.68 8.68 10.18
N PRO A 289 -28.71 7.55 10.91
CA PRO A 289 -29.91 7.09 11.59
C PRO A 289 -30.34 8.00 12.74
N MET A 290 -29.45 8.86 13.24
CA MET A 290 -29.76 9.82 14.30
C MET A 290 -30.40 11.10 13.78
N ALA A 291 -30.41 11.30 12.47
CA ALA A 291 -30.87 12.53 11.90
C ALA A 291 -32.37 12.46 11.55
N LYS A 292 -33.12 13.48 11.97
CA LYS A 292 -34.57 13.51 11.86
C LYS A 292 -34.97 13.79 10.41
N ILE A 293 -35.27 12.75 9.64
CA ILE A 293 -35.76 12.88 8.25
C ILE A 293 -37.10 13.65 8.25
N GLN A 294 -37.08 14.92 7.83
CA GLN A 294 -38.30 15.65 7.48
C GLN A 294 -38.62 15.35 6.02
N SER A 295 -39.65 14.51 5.82
CA SER A 295 -40.26 14.07 4.55
C SER A 295 -39.61 14.55 3.24
N LEU A 296 -39.01 13.62 2.49
CA LEU A 296 -38.71 13.80 1.07
C LEU A 296 -40.03 13.77 0.26
N THR A 297 -40.21 14.73 -0.64
CA THR A 297 -41.45 14.94 -1.39
C THR A 297 -41.73 13.85 -2.44
N LYS A 298 -43.02 13.76 -2.76
CA LYS A 298 -43.80 12.62 -3.28
C LYS A 298 -43.38 11.96 -4.61
N ASP A 299 -42.39 12.48 -5.32
CA ASP A 299 -41.98 11.96 -6.64
C ASP A 299 -40.66 11.16 -6.61
N ASN A 300 -39.95 11.15 -5.47
CA ASN A 300 -38.76 10.34 -5.20
C ASN A 300 -38.94 9.54 -3.89
N VAL A 301 -39.86 8.56 -3.89
CA VAL A 301 -40.11 7.74 -2.71
C VAL A 301 -39.00 6.70 -2.55
N VAL A 302 -38.03 6.99 -1.68
CA VAL A 302 -37.18 5.96 -1.05
C VAL A 302 -37.96 5.39 0.14
N VAL A 303 -38.50 4.17 0.00
CA VAL A 303 -39.12 3.48 1.15
C VAL A 303 -38.01 2.83 1.97
N ILE A 304 -37.63 3.47 3.07
CA ILE A 304 -36.70 2.90 4.05
C ILE A 304 -37.49 1.98 4.98
N ASN A 305 -37.34 0.66 4.83
CA ASN A 305 -37.80 -0.29 5.83
C ASN A 305 -36.78 -0.40 6.99
N PRO A 306 -37.19 -0.81 8.20
CA PRO A 306 -36.30 -0.95 9.37
C PRO A 306 -35.12 -1.94 9.23
N SER A 307 -35.02 -2.63 8.08
CA SER A 307 -33.96 -3.57 7.73
C SER A 307 -32.84 -2.97 6.87
N GLY A 308 -32.91 -1.68 6.48
CA GLY A 308 -31.81 -0.97 5.82
C GLY A 308 -31.60 -1.25 4.33
N SER A 309 -32.51 -1.98 3.66
CA SER A 309 -32.46 -2.20 2.21
C SER A 309 -33.26 -1.15 1.45
N VAL A 310 -32.66 -0.53 0.44
CA VAL A 310 -33.33 0.36 -0.52
C VAL A 310 -33.62 -0.43 -1.79
N ASP A 311 -34.90 -0.59 -2.12
CA ASP A 311 -35.32 -0.98 -3.47
C ASP A 311 -35.61 0.29 -4.26
N LEU A 312 -34.95 0.43 -5.41
CA LEU A 312 -35.29 1.44 -6.42
C LEU A 312 -36.22 0.80 -7.47
N PRO A 313 -37.14 1.55 -8.08
CA PRO A 313 -37.93 1.05 -9.21
C PRO A 313 -37.08 0.71 -10.44
#